data_AF-A0A7J3BEH7-F1
#
_entry.id   AF-A0A7J3BEH7-F1
#
_cell.length_a   1.000
_cell.length_b   1.000
_cell.length_c   1.000
_cell.angle_alpha   90.00
_cell.angle_beta   90.00
_cell.angle_gamma   90.00
#
_symmetry.space_group_name_H-M   'P 1'
#
loop_
_entity.id
_entity.type
_entity.pdbx_description
1 polymer ?
#
loop_
_entity_poly.entity_id
_entity_poly.type
_entity_poly.pdbx_seq_one_letter_code
_entity_poly.pdbx_strand_id
1 'polypeptide(L)'
;VFAGAMFWVTVTVEIGVLSGFAVGWYLAPALAMSFPGNALVKAFAEALTSPWAVVAVGSGIIAFFTVVAVLGTTIWLRVLRVIYYLCVLSMIVTLLVCIPYSNSSFVAAFNSYASAYGMTYEGVLAEASAHGWSSPAFSWAATGVAVVYMVMFLTSTWVVFVGGEVREGGRNLPKAIWWSTVLAIVVCILNSLLYFRIVPPEFTSALVYLSQVGGGAYRLPFEPTLGYLLGILTGSPLVSFIVGFGVFFWTLSWLPNMNVMGSRVIFAWAFDGIIPRSLASVHSRRSTPIPALVLMGLLAEVALVIAAFTDLVGVLMNISVMILMCYIWTGFAAALLPFRRRDIFESAPSYVRRRILRVPWVTLTGLVHGFGFVALLILLTFAYPEIGGPVTPLSMGFIASVLVGAAALYFGARWYRLRREGVDIDWAFKQIPPA
;
A
#
# COMPACT_ATOMS: atom_id res chain seq x y z
N VAL A 1 19.73 -3.32 -9.93
CA VAL A 1 19.25 -1.94 -10.20
C VAL A 1 17.80 -1.90 -10.66
N PHE A 2 17.43 -2.56 -11.76
CA PHE A 2 16.07 -2.54 -12.32
C PHE A 2 14.94 -2.83 -11.33
N ALA A 3 14.99 -3.96 -10.61
CA ALA A 3 13.99 -4.29 -9.59
C ALA A 3 13.92 -3.24 -8.47
N GLY A 4 15.09 -2.79 -8.00
CA GLY A 4 15.17 -1.71 -7.01
C GLY A 4 14.59 -0.39 -7.51
N ALA A 5 14.71 -0.08 -8.80
CA ALA A 5 14.15 1.14 -9.40
C ALA A 5 12.63 1.10 -9.44
N MET A 6 12.06 -0.03 -9.88
CA MET A 6 10.62 -0.24 -9.83
C MET A 6 10.08 -0.12 -8.39
N PHE A 7 10.72 -0.82 -7.43
CA PHE A 7 10.33 -0.71 -6.02
C PHE A 7 10.44 0.73 -5.50
N TRP A 8 11.56 1.40 -5.76
CA TRP A 8 11.82 2.76 -5.27
C TRP A 8 10.79 3.75 -5.82
N VAL A 9 10.54 3.75 -7.14
CA VAL A 9 9.51 4.61 -7.73
C VAL A 9 8.13 4.28 -7.14
N THR A 10 7.79 3.00 -6.99
CA THR A 10 6.52 2.58 -6.37
C THR A 10 6.36 3.20 -4.99
N VAL A 11 7.30 2.97 -4.07
CA VAL A 11 7.16 3.48 -2.70
C VAL A 11 7.21 5.00 -2.64
N THR A 12 7.98 5.66 -3.51
CA THR A 12 8.01 7.14 -3.57
C THR A 12 6.66 7.71 -4.01
N VAL A 13 6.07 7.16 -5.06
CA VAL A 13 4.78 7.63 -5.56
C VAL A 13 3.67 7.27 -4.57
N GLU A 14 3.68 6.08 -3.97
CA GLU A 14 2.70 5.67 -2.95
C GLU A 14 2.70 6.59 -1.73
N ILE A 15 3.85 7.07 -1.25
CA ILE A 15 3.87 8.03 -0.13
C ILE A 15 3.04 9.28 -0.48
N GLY A 16 3.23 9.82 -1.68
CA GLY A 16 2.50 10.99 -2.15
C GLY A 16 1.01 10.69 -2.30
N VAL A 17 0.68 9.64 -3.07
CA VAL A 17 -0.70 9.30 -3.40
C VAL A 17 -1.51 8.87 -2.17
N LEU A 18 -0.95 8.04 -1.29
CA LEU A 18 -1.63 7.59 -0.07
C LEU A 18 -1.83 8.74 0.94
N SER A 19 -0.96 9.74 0.96
CA SER A 19 -1.17 10.92 1.80
C SER A 19 -2.40 11.71 1.35
N GLY A 20 -2.56 11.94 0.04
CA GLY A 20 -3.75 12.58 -0.52
C GLY A 20 -5.01 11.72 -0.36
N PHE A 21 -4.87 10.41 -0.58
CA PHE A 21 -5.96 9.44 -0.43
C PHE A 21 -6.48 9.42 1.01
N ALA A 22 -5.59 9.36 2.00
CA ALA A 22 -5.96 9.39 3.41
C ALA A 22 -6.75 10.66 3.77
N VAL A 23 -6.33 11.82 3.26
CA VAL A 23 -6.99 13.11 3.53
C VAL A 23 -8.38 13.17 2.89
N GLY A 24 -8.50 12.88 1.60
CA GLY A 24 -9.77 13.00 0.89
C GLY A 24 -10.78 11.91 1.26
N TRP A 25 -10.34 10.65 1.30
CA TRP A 25 -11.23 9.50 1.37
C TRP A 25 -11.53 9.02 2.79
N TYR A 26 -10.66 9.32 3.75
CA TYR A 26 -10.81 8.82 5.13
C TYR A 26 -10.98 9.95 6.14
N LEU A 27 -10.15 11.00 6.08
CA LEU A 27 -10.20 12.07 7.07
C LEU A 27 -11.49 12.89 6.98
N ALA A 28 -11.92 13.28 5.77
CA ALA A 28 -13.14 14.06 5.57
C ALA A 28 -14.41 13.35 6.09
N PRO A 29 -14.73 12.09 5.70
CA PRO A 29 -15.89 11.39 6.26
C PRO A 29 -15.75 11.12 7.76
N ALA A 30 -14.54 10.80 8.25
CA ALA A 30 -14.33 10.59 9.68
C ALA A 30 -14.67 11.86 10.49
N LEU A 31 -14.21 13.03 10.06
CA LEU A 31 -14.51 14.30 10.70
C LEU A 31 -16.00 14.63 10.66
N ALA A 32 -16.62 14.55 9.49
CA ALA A 32 -18.03 14.90 9.31
C ALA A 32 -18.97 14.01 10.15
N MET A 33 -18.69 12.71 10.23
CA MET A 33 -19.49 11.76 11.00
C MET A 33 -19.23 11.82 12.51
N SER A 34 -18.05 12.27 12.93
CA SER A 34 -17.66 12.35 14.35
C SER A 34 -18.14 13.62 15.05
N PHE A 35 -18.46 14.67 14.29
CA PHE A 35 -18.88 15.96 14.85
C PHE A 35 -20.14 16.48 14.13
N PRO A 36 -21.25 15.72 14.19
CA PRO A 36 -22.48 16.12 13.51
C PRO A 36 -22.96 17.48 14.04
N GLY A 37 -23.33 18.38 13.11
CA GLY A 37 -23.83 19.72 13.44
C GLY A 37 -22.76 20.79 13.70
N ASN A 38 -21.46 20.43 13.76
CA ASN A 38 -20.40 21.43 13.88
C ASN A 38 -20.08 22.08 12.51
N ALA A 39 -20.51 23.33 12.34
CA ALA A 39 -20.34 24.07 11.09
C ALA A 39 -18.87 24.23 10.66
N LEU A 40 -17.94 24.41 11.61
CA LEU A 40 -16.51 24.56 11.31
C LEU A 40 -15.91 23.23 10.83
N VAL A 41 -16.26 22.12 11.48
CA VAL A 41 -15.78 20.79 11.07
C VAL A 41 -16.35 20.41 9.71
N LYS A 42 -17.64 20.72 9.46
CA LYS A 42 -18.27 20.50 8.15
C LYS A 42 -17.57 21.31 7.06
N ALA A 43 -17.36 22.61 7.27
CA ALA A 43 -16.67 23.47 6.31
C ALA A 43 -15.23 22.99 6.04
N PHE A 44 -14.54 22.51 7.07
CA PHE A 44 -13.20 21.94 6.91
C PHE A 44 -13.25 20.62 6.12
N ALA A 45 -14.15 19.70 6.44
CA ALA A 45 -14.31 18.44 5.70
C ALA A 45 -14.69 18.68 4.23
N GLU A 46 -15.54 19.67 3.94
CA GLU A 46 -15.87 20.10 2.59
C GLU A 46 -14.65 20.71 1.89
N ALA A 47 -13.85 21.53 2.58
CA ALA A 47 -12.63 22.09 2.02
C ALA A 47 -11.62 21.01 1.61
N LEU A 48 -11.55 19.88 2.32
CA LEU A 48 -10.70 18.73 1.99
C LEU A 48 -11.07 18.03 0.67
N THR A 49 -12.20 18.39 0.04
CA THR A 49 -12.53 17.94 -1.33
C THR A 49 -11.75 18.71 -2.40
N SER A 50 -11.19 19.87 -2.08
CA SER A 50 -10.38 20.68 -3.00
C SER A 50 -8.96 20.11 -3.15
N PRO A 51 -8.44 19.98 -4.39
CA PRO A 51 -7.06 19.52 -4.63
C PRO A 51 -6.01 20.28 -3.82
N TRP A 52 -6.14 21.60 -3.70
CA TRP A 52 -5.18 22.42 -2.95
C TRP A 52 -5.21 22.18 -1.44
N ALA A 53 -6.39 21.87 -0.88
CA ALA A 53 -6.50 21.51 0.52
C ALA A 53 -5.90 20.12 0.78
N VAL A 54 -6.13 19.17 -0.14
CA VAL A 54 -5.49 17.84 -0.10
C VAL A 54 -3.97 17.98 -0.15
N VAL A 55 -3.44 18.80 -1.05
CA VAL A 55 -2.00 19.10 -1.12
C VAL A 55 -1.53 19.68 0.21
N ALA A 56 -2.13 20.77 0.70
CA ALA A 56 -1.67 21.43 1.92
C ALA A 56 -1.60 20.50 3.16
N VAL A 57 -2.64 19.70 3.38
CA VAL A 57 -2.67 18.75 4.50
C VAL A 57 -1.73 17.55 4.25
N GLY A 58 -1.71 17.03 3.01
CA GLY A 58 -0.82 15.96 2.59
C GLY A 58 0.67 16.32 2.73
N SER A 59 1.07 17.53 2.32
CA SER A 59 2.44 18.03 2.48
C SER A 59 2.84 18.08 3.95
N GLY A 60 1.93 18.51 4.83
CA GLY A 60 2.15 18.49 6.28
C GLY A 60 2.41 17.08 6.81
N ILE A 61 1.66 16.09 6.32
CA ILE A 61 1.81 14.68 6.66
C ILE A 61 3.16 14.13 6.16
N ILE A 62 3.51 14.37 4.88
CA ILE A 62 4.77 13.93 4.29
C ILE A 62 5.96 14.57 5.02
N ALA A 63 5.90 15.87 5.29
CA ALA A 63 6.93 16.59 6.03
C ALA A 63 7.08 16.02 7.44
N PHE A 64 5.97 15.80 8.15
CA PHE A 64 5.98 15.20 9.49
C PHE A 64 6.67 13.84 9.50
N PHE A 65 6.27 12.90 8.62
CA PHE A 65 6.87 11.56 8.60
C PHE A 65 8.31 11.55 8.11
N THR A 66 8.68 12.48 7.22
CA THR A 66 10.08 12.68 6.80
C THR A 66 10.93 13.17 7.98
N VAL A 67 10.45 14.16 8.74
CA VAL A 67 11.14 14.66 9.94
C VAL A 67 11.28 13.57 10.99
N VAL A 68 10.20 12.81 11.27
CA VAL A 68 10.23 11.69 12.22
C VAL A 68 11.29 10.66 11.86
N ALA A 69 11.43 10.32 10.58
CA ALA A 69 12.47 9.40 10.11
C ALA A 69 13.88 10.01 10.26
N VAL A 70 14.05 11.30 9.94
CA VAL A 70 15.34 12.02 10.10
C VAL A 70 15.79 12.07 11.55
N LEU A 71 14.86 12.21 12.50
CA LEU A 71 15.14 12.31 13.94
C LEU A 71 15.71 11.01 14.55
N GLY A 72 15.61 9.88 13.87
CA GLY A 72 16.24 8.63 14.24
C GLY A 72 15.27 7.48 14.51
N THR A 73 15.77 6.25 14.42
CA THR A 73 14.98 5.00 14.52
C THR A 73 14.18 4.91 15.81
N THR A 74 14.70 5.40 16.94
CA THR A 74 13.99 5.38 18.23
C THR A 74 12.71 6.23 18.20
N ILE A 75 12.77 7.44 17.63
CA ILE A 75 11.61 8.33 17.55
C ILE A 75 10.62 7.78 16.54
N TRP A 76 11.11 7.33 15.39
CA TRP A 76 10.31 6.65 14.38
C TRP A 76 9.54 5.45 14.95
N LEU A 77 10.20 4.54 15.69
CA LEU A 77 9.54 3.41 16.34
C LEU A 77 8.52 3.81 17.42
N ARG A 78 8.75 4.93 18.14
CA ARG A 78 7.76 5.44 19.12
C ARG A 78 6.52 5.96 18.42
N VAL A 79 6.67 6.73 17.34
CA VAL A 79 5.56 7.24 16.54
C VAL A 79 4.77 6.08 15.92
N LEU A 80 5.46 5.12 15.31
CA LEU A 80 4.84 3.92 14.76
C LEU A 80 4.08 3.12 15.81
N ARG A 81 4.60 3.04 17.04
CA ARG A 81 3.93 2.33 18.15
C ARG A 81 2.61 3.01 18.53
N VAL A 82 2.58 4.35 18.59
CA VAL A 82 1.34 5.09 18.87
C VAL A 82 0.32 4.84 17.76
N ILE A 83 0.73 4.99 16.50
CA ILE A 83 -0.12 4.71 15.34
C ILE A 83 -0.65 3.28 15.39
N TYR A 84 0.23 2.30 15.67
CA TYR A 84 -0.15 0.89 15.82
C TYR A 84 -1.24 0.69 16.87
N TYR A 85 -1.14 1.29 18.06
CA TYR A 85 -2.17 1.15 19.08
C TYR A 85 -3.51 1.79 18.67
N LEU A 86 -3.48 2.94 18.00
CA LEU A 86 -4.70 3.57 17.45
C LEU A 86 -5.36 2.68 16.39
N CYS A 87 -4.55 2.12 15.48
CA CYS A 87 -4.97 1.19 14.45
C CYS A 87 -5.59 -0.10 15.03
N VAL A 88 -4.96 -0.70 16.04
CA VAL A 88 -5.47 -1.88 16.73
C VAL A 88 -6.75 -1.58 17.50
N LEU A 89 -6.84 -0.43 18.17
CA LEU A 89 -8.05 0.01 18.85
C LEU A 89 -9.22 0.14 17.86
N SER A 90 -9.00 0.80 16.72
CA SER A 90 -10.00 0.91 15.66
C SER A 90 -10.44 -0.45 15.15
N MET A 91 -9.51 -1.38 14.92
CA MET A 91 -9.82 -2.73 14.47
C MET A 91 -10.69 -3.47 15.49
N ILE A 92 -10.35 -3.41 16.78
CA ILE A 92 -11.14 -4.03 17.85
C ILE A 92 -12.54 -3.42 17.93
N VAL A 93 -12.65 -2.09 17.90
CA VAL A 93 -13.95 -1.41 17.94
C VAL A 93 -14.80 -1.76 16.73
N THR A 94 -14.20 -1.81 15.54
CA THR A 94 -14.89 -2.24 14.30
C THR A 94 -15.51 -3.62 14.46
N LEU A 95 -14.74 -4.59 14.98
CA LEU A 95 -15.23 -5.95 15.20
C LEU A 95 -16.34 -6.01 16.25
N LEU A 96 -16.14 -5.36 17.41
CA LEU A 96 -17.08 -5.41 18.53
C LEU A 96 -18.40 -4.69 18.21
N VAL A 97 -18.34 -3.57 17.49
CA VAL A 97 -19.51 -2.80 17.09
C VAL A 97 -20.42 -3.59 16.19
N CYS A 98 -19.91 -4.51 15.37
CA CYS A 98 -20.75 -5.31 14.48
C CYS A 98 -21.61 -6.34 15.24
N ILE A 99 -21.17 -6.82 16.40
CA ILE A 99 -21.82 -7.93 17.13
C ILE A 99 -23.32 -7.70 17.46
N PRO A 100 -23.74 -6.54 18.00
CA PRO A 100 -25.14 -6.33 18.40
C PRO A 100 -26.10 -6.05 17.24
N TYR A 101 -25.61 -5.71 16.05
CA TYR A 101 -26.47 -5.29 14.94
C TYR A 101 -26.81 -6.45 13.99
N SER A 102 -27.88 -6.25 13.24
CA SER A 102 -28.33 -7.15 12.18
C SER A 102 -28.59 -6.37 10.90
N ASN A 103 -28.84 -7.08 9.80
CA ASN A 103 -29.18 -6.43 8.53
C ASN A 103 -30.42 -5.52 8.63
N SER A 104 -31.45 -5.90 9.40
CA SER A 104 -32.63 -5.03 9.58
C SER A 104 -32.28 -3.72 10.31
N SER A 105 -31.36 -3.78 11.28
CA SER A 105 -30.83 -2.58 11.95
C SER A 105 -30.12 -1.66 10.95
N PHE A 106 -29.32 -2.23 10.04
CA PHE A 106 -28.64 -1.47 9.00
C PHE A 106 -29.61 -0.84 8.01
N VAL A 107 -30.59 -1.60 7.50
CA VAL A 107 -31.59 -1.07 6.56
C VAL A 107 -32.35 0.11 7.17
N ALA A 108 -32.75 0.01 8.45
CA ALA A 108 -33.42 1.09 9.16
C ALA A 108 -32.52 2.33 9.31
N ALA A 109 -31.29 2.15 9.77
CA ALA A 109 -30.33 3.25 9.96
C ALA A 109 -29.95 3.92 8.62
N PHE A 110 -29.71 3.11 7.59
CA PHE A 110 -29.41 3.57 6.24
C PHE A 110 -30.58 4.38 5.66
N ASN A 111 -31.81 3.86 5.70
CA ASN A 111 -32.97 4.59 5.19
C ASN A 111 -33.19 5.91 5.93
N SER A 112 -33.01 5.93 7.25
CA SER A 112 -33.11 7.15 8.06
C SER A 112 -32.10 8.21 7.58
N TYR A 113 -30.83 7.83 7.48
CA TYR A 113 -29.76 8.74 7.06
C TYR A 113 -29.85 9.15 5.58
N ALA A 114 -30.07 8.18 4.70
CA ALA A 114 -30.01 8.34 3.24
C ALA A 114 -31.24 9.05 2.67
N SER A 115 -32.36 9.09 3.42
CA SER A 115 -33.57 9.83 3.03
C SER A 115 -33.30 11.32 2.78
N ALA A 116 -32.38 11.93 3.55
CA ALA A 116 -31.95 13.31 3.36
C ALA A 116 -31.26 13.56 2.01
N TYR A 117 -30.75 12.50 1.38
CA TYR A 117 -30.10 12.51 0.06
C TYR A 117 -30.98 11.89 -1.03
N GLY A 118 -32.26 11.62 -0.72
CA GLY A 118 -33.21 11.02 -1.65
C GLY A 118 -32.85 9.59 -2.06
N MET A 119 -32.22 8.82 -1.16
CA MET A 119 -31.88 7.42 -1.39
C MET A 119 -32.49 6.52 -0.32
N THR A 120 -32.72 5.25 -0.68
CA THR A 120 -33.15 4.18 0.22
C THR A 120 -32.37 2.91 -0.10
N TYR A 121 -32.38 1.95 0.81
CA TYR A 121 -31.72 0.66 0.63
C TYR A 121 -32.19 -0.06 -0.64
N GLU A 122 -33.51 -0.19 -0.80
CA GLU A 122 -34.11 -0.79 -2.00
C GLU A 122 -33.89 0.06 -3.25
N GLY A 123 -33.91 1.40 -3.11
CA GLY A 123 -33.64 2.33 -4.19
C GLY A 123 -32.23 2.18 -4.74
N VAL A 124 -31.23 1.94 -3.90
CA VAL A 124 -29.85 1.67 -4.32
C VAL A 124 -29.78 0.42 -5.19
N LEU A 125 -30.46 -0.66 -4.81
CA LEU A 125 -30.46 -1.90 -5.59
C LEU A 125 -31.15 -1.69 -6.95
N ALA A 126 -32.32 -1.04 -6.95
CA ALA A 126 -33.08 -0.76 -8.17
C ALA A 126 -32.31 0.15 -9.13
N GLU A 127 -31.71 1.22 -8.61
CA GLU A 127 -30.95 2.19 -9.40
C GLU A 127 -29.66 1.57 -9.96
N ALA A 128 -28.97 0.76 -9.16
CA ALA A 128 -27.79 0.03 -9.62
C ALA A 128 -28.17 -0.93 -10.76
N SER A 129 -29.25 -1.70 -10.60
CA SER A 129 -29.74 -2.58 -11.66
C SER A 129 -30.17 -1.83 -12.92
N ALA A 130 -30.79 -0.66 -12.78
CA ALA A 130 -31.13 0.20 -13.92
C ALA A 130 -29.87 0.69 -14.68
N HIS A 131 -28.75 0.85 -13.98
CA HIS A 131 -27.45 1.21 -14.56
C HIS A 131 -26.62 0.01 -15.03
N GLY A 132 -27.15 -1.22 -14.95
CA GLY A 132 -26.50 -2.42 -15.47
C GLY A 132 -25.75 -3.27 -14.43
N TRP A 133 -25.88 -2.97 -13.14
CA TRP A 133 -25.37 -3.85 -12.09
C TRP A 133 -26.25 -5.10 -11.93
N SER A 134 -25.59 -6.24 -11.74
CA SER A 134 -26.24 -7.51 -11.42
C SER A 134 -25.68 -8.08 -10.12
N SER A 135 -26.54 -8.68 -9.30
CA SER A 135 -26.15 -9.32 -8.04
C SER A 135 -25.02 -10.35 -8.27
N PRO A 136 -23.90 -10.24 -7.54
CA PRO A 136 -22.75 -11.10 -7.76
C PRO A 136 -23.04 -12.54 -7.35
N ALA A 137 -22.98 -13.48 -8.30
CA ALA A 137 -23.08 -14.91 -8.04
C ALA A 137 -21.72 -15.51 -7.65
N PHE A 138 -21.75 -16.60 -6.87
CA PHE A 138 -20.52 -17.33 -6.56
C PHE A 138 -19.87 -17.86 -7.84
N SER A 139 -18.58 -17.56 -8.03
CA SER A 139 -17.82 -17.99 -9.19
C SER A 139 -16.41 -18.38 -8.79
N TRP A 140 -16.00 -19.58 -9.20
CA TRP A 140 -14.62 -20.03 -9.06
C TRP A 140 -13.66 -19.19 -9.88
N ALA A 141 -14.10 -18.70 -11.04
CA ALA A 141 -13.31 -17.78 -11.85
C ALA A 141 -13.12 -16.44 -11.12
N ALA A 142 -14.18 -15.83 -10.59
CA ALA A 142 -14.08 -14.60 -9.79
C ALA A 142 -13.24 -14.80 -8.51
N THR A 143 -13.33 -15.97 -7.89
CA THR A 143 -12.52 -16.35 -6.73
C THR A 143 -11.04 -16.45 -7.09
N GLY A 144 -10.71 -17.11 -8.20
CA GLY A 144 -9.33 -17.20 -8.70
C GLY A 144 -8.75 -15.83 -9.04
N VAL A 145 -9.60 -14.88 -9.40
CA VAL A 145 -9.22 -13.50 -9.72
C VAL A 145 -9.04 -12.66 -8.47
N ALA A 146 -9.83 -12.89 -7.42
CA ALA A 146 -9.67 -12.22 -6.13
C ALA A 146 -8.28 -12.46 -5.50
N VAL A 147 -7.50 -13.44 -5.99
CA VAL A 147 -6.07 -13.61 -5.66
C VAL A 147 -5.26 -12.32 -5.90
N VAL A 148 -5.71 -11.44 -6.79
CA VAL A 148 -5.18 -10.07 -6.94
C VAL A 148 -5.04 -9.31 -5.62
N TYR A 149 -5.99 -9.46 -4.71
CA TYR A 149 -5.93 -8.79 -3.41
C TYR A 149 -4.82 -9.34 -2.51
N MET A 150 -4.11 -10.42 -2.90
CA MET A 150 -2.88 -10.85 -2.23
C MET A 150 -1.81 -9.75 -2.23
N VAL A 151 -1.85 -8.82 -3.20
CA VAL A 151 -0.91 -7.68 -3.26
C VAL A 151 -0.97 -6.86 -1.98
N MET A 152 -2.13 -6.79 -1.32
CA MET A 152 -2.26 -6.09 -0.03
C MET A 152 -1.45 -6.75 1.09
N PHE A 153 -1.20 -8.06 0.98
CA PHE A 153 -0.39 -8.83 1.92
C PHE A 153 1.12 -8.81 1.60
N LEU A 154 1.54 -8.32 0.43
CA LEU A 154 2.97 -8.18 0.07
C LEU A 154 3.73 -7.31 1.06
N THR A 155 3.07 -6.30 1.61
CA THR A 155 3.65 -5.35 2.58
C THR A 155 4.20 -6.03 3.82
N SER A 156 3.64 -7.17 4.22
CA SER A 156 4.16 -8.00 5.32
C SER A 156 5.64 -8.38 5.11
N THR A 157 6.06 -8.52 3.85
CA THR A 157 7.43 -8.90 3.48
C THR A 157 8.40 -7.73 3.46
N TRP A 158 7.92 -6.47 3.41
CA TRP A 158 8.79 -5.31 3.23
C TRP A 158 9.70 -5.02 4.43
N VAL A 159 9.41 -5.64 5.58
CA VAL A 159 10.30 -5.63 6.75
C VAL A 159 11.70 -6.20 6.43
N VAL A 160 11.89 -6.93 5.33
CA VAL A 160 13.22 -7.36 4.88
C VAL A 160 14.16 -6.19 4.57
N PHE A 161 13.65 -5.02 4.16
CA PHE A 161 14.46 -3.83 3.91
C PHE A 161 15.03 -3.25 5.21
N VAL A 162 14.40 -3.50 6.36
CA VAL A 162 14.93 -3.14 7.69
C VAL A 162 15.71 -4.32 8.31
N GLY A 163 15.95 -5.40 7.56
CA GLY A 163 16.32 -6.69 8.14
C GLY A 163 17.66 -6.70 8.89
N GLY A 164 18.62 -5.88 8.44
CA GLY A 164 19.91 -5.71 9.13
C GLY A 164 19.80 -4.98 10.49
N GLU A 165 18.72 -4.22 10.70
CA GLU A 165 18.46 -3.50 11.96
C GLU A 165 17.68 -4.36 12.97
N VAL A 166 17.18 -5.53 12.54
CA VAL A 166 16.43 -6.43 13.39
C VAL A 166 17.38 -7.36 14.14
N ARG A 167 17.27 -7.33 15.48
CA ARG A 167 18.01 -8.24 16.35
C ARG A 167 17.70 -9.69 15.96
N GLU A 168 18.75 -10.44 15.62
CA GLU A 168 18.67 -11.80 15.09
C GLU A 168 17.73 -11.92 13.88
N GLY A 169 17.86 -11.00 12.91
CA GLY A 169 16.97 -10.91 11.74
C GLY A 169 16.75 -12.25 11.03
N GLY A 170 17.79 -13.08 10.89
CA GLY A 170 17.67 -14.41 10.26
C GLY A 170 16.71 -15.38 10.96
N ARG A 171 16.44 -15.19 12.25
CA ARG A 171 15.50 -16.00 13.06
C ARG A 171 14.17 -15.30 13.29
N ASN A 172 14.20 -13.99 13.55
CA ASN A 172 13.03 -13.23 13.99
C ASN A 172 12.19 -12.70 12.83
N LEU A 173 12.80 -12.31 11.69
CA LEU A 173 12.06 -11.80 10.53
C LEU A 173 11.10 -12.84 9.94
N PRO A 174 11.51 -14.10 9.66
CA PRO A 174 10.58 -15.07 9.07
C PRO A 174 9.38 -15.35 9.97
N LYS A 175 9.61 -15.42 11.30
CA LYS A 175 8.54 -15.61 12.29
C LYS A 175 7.59 -14.41 12.33
N ALA A 176 8.13 -13.20 12.30
CA ALA A 176 7.34 -11.97 12.30
C ALA A 176 6.45 -11.88 11.06
N ILE A 177 7.00 -12.15 9.86
CA ILE A 177 6.25 -12.17 8.60
C ILE A 177 5.14 -13.22 8.63
N TRP A 178 5.44 -14.43 9.11
CA TRP A 178 4.46 -15.52 9.14
C TRP A 178 3.30 -15.22 10.11
N TRP A 179 3.60 -14.82 11.34
CA TRP A 179 2.57 -14.54 12.34
C TRP A 179 1.76 -13.28 12.03
N SER A 180 2.38 -12.23 11.47
CA SER A 180 1.64 -11.04 11.05
C SER A 180 0.65 -11.37 9.93
N THR A 181 1.07 -12.22 8.98
CA THR A 181 0.20 -12.68 7.89
C THR A 181 -0.96 -13.52 8.41
N VAL A 182 -0.69 -14.49 9.30
CA VAL A 182 -1.75 -15.32 9.91
C VAL A 182 -2.74 -14.47 10.68
N LEU A 183 -2.26 -13.53 11.50
CA LEU A 183 -3.13 -12.62 12.24
C LEU A 183 -3.99 -11.77 11.30
N ALA A 184 -3.40 -11.20 10.24
CA ALA A 184 -4.12 -10.43 9.25
C ALA A 184 -5.22 -11.27 8.55
N ILE A 185 -4.92 -12.52 8.16
CA ILE A 185 -5.92 -13.43 7.59
C ILE A 185 -7.08 -13.68 8.55
N VAL A 186 -6.79 -14.01 9.81
CA VAL A 186 -7.82 -14.27 10.83
C VAL A 186 -8.69 -13.04 11.03
N VAL A 187 -8.10 -11.86 11.19
CA VAL A 187 -8.84 -10.60 11.35
C VAL A 187 -9.67 -10.29 10.11
N CYS A 188 -9.14 -10.46 8.90
CA CYS A 188 -9.87 -10.24 7.66
C CYS A 188 -11.10 -11.16 7.55
N ILE A 189 -10.95 -12.45 7.89
CA ILE A 189 -12.07 -13.41 7.88
C ILE A 189 -13.11 -12.99 8.91
N LEU A 190 -12.71 -12.72 10.16
CA LEU A 190 -13.63 -12.30 11.22
C LEU A 190 -14.37 -11.01 10.87
N ASN A 191 -13.66 -10.02 10.36
CA ASN A 191 -14.24 -8.75 9.94
C ASN A 191 -15.24 -8.96 8.79
N SER A 192 -14.88 -9.77 7.79
CA SER A 192 -15.76 -10.07 6.66
C SER A 192 -17.04 -10.79 7.12
N LEU A 193 -16.92 -11.80 7.99
CA LEU A 193 -18.08 -12.55 8.50
C LEU A 193 -19.03 -11.66 9.31
N LEU A 194 -18.48 -10.80 10.17
CA LEU A 194 -19.28 -9.90 11.00
C LEU A 194 -19.90 -8.76 10.17
N TYR A 195 -19.13 -8.14 9.29
CA TYR A 195 -19.59 -7.04 8.45
C TYR A 195 -20.64 -7.50 7.43
N PHE A 196 -20.39 -8.57 6.67
CA PHE A 196 -21.30 -9.03 5.62
C PHE A 196 -22.59 -9.67 6.15
N ARG A 197 -22.65 -10.01 7.45
CA ARG A 197 -23.90 -10.35 8.13
C ARG A 197 -24.85 -9.14 8.25
N ILE A 198 -24.29 -7.93 8.34
CA ILE A 198 -25.02 -6.68 8.57
C ILE A 198 -25.27 -5.96 7.25
N VAL A 199 -24.21 -5.79 6.45
CA VAL A 199 -24.24 -5.13 5.15
C VAL A 199 -23.91 -6.17 4.09
N PRO A 200 -24.91 -6.82 3.46
CA PRO A 200 -24.68 -7.92 2.53
C PRO A 200 -23.76 -7.52 1.37
N PRO A 201 -23.02 -8.49 0.79
CA PRO A 201 -22.18 -8.25 -0.40
C PRO A 201 -22.98 -7.67 -1.57
N GLU A 202 -24.23 -8.10 -1.72
CA GLU A 202 -25.15 -7.61 -2.74
C GLU A 202 -25.31 -6.08 -2.66
N PHE A 203 -25.80 -5.57 -1.53
CA PHE A 203 -25.94 -4.14 -1.30
C PHE A 203 -24.61 -3.38 -1.36
N THR A 204 -23.55 -3.94 -0.77
CA THR A 204 -22.22 -3.31 -0.80
C THR A 204 -21.74 -3.13 -2.24
N SER A 205 -21.88 -4.17 -3.08
CA SER A 205 -21.45 -4.13 -4.47
C SER A 205 -22.32 -3.19 -5.33
N ALA A 206 -23.63 -3.13 -5.09
CA ALA A 206 -24.53 -2.19 -5.77
C ALA A 206 -24.19 -0.74 -5.42
N LEU A 207 -23.96 -0.45 -4.14
CA LEU A 207 -23.64 0.90 -3.67
C LEU A 207 -22.28 1.38 -4.20
N VAL A 208 -21.26 0.51 -4.18
CA VAL A 208 -19.94 0.80 -4.78
C VAL A 208 -20.06 0.94 -6.30
N TYR A 209 -20.87 0.12 -6.97
CA TYR A 209 -21.10 0.27 -8.41
C TYR A 209 -21.70 1.63 -8.73
N LEU A 210 -22.69 2.09 -7.95
CA LEU A 210 -23.27 3.42 -8.14
C LEU A 210 -22.27 4.55 -7.88
N SER A 211 -21.42 4.45 -6.86
CA SER A 211 -20.42 5.50 -6.59
C SER A 211 -19.38 5.61 -7.72
N GLN A 212 -19.04 4.50 -8.37
CA GLN A 212 -18.02 4.46 -9.42
C GLN A 212 -18.58 4.69 -10.83
N VAL A 213 -19.78 4.19 -11.13
CA VAL A 213 -20.37 4.15 -12.48
C VAL A 213 -21.68 4.93 -12.58
N GLY A 214 -22.45 5.01 -11.50
CA GLY A 214 -23.80 5.58 -11.48
C GLY A 214 -23.86 7.11 -11.64
N GLY A 215 -22.72 7.82 -11.59
CA GLY A 215 -22.67 9.27 -11.72
C GLY A 215 -23.60 9.97 -10.71
N GLY A 216 -24.56 10.76 -11.18
CA GLY A 216 -25.53 11.47 -10.32
C GLY A 216 -26.54 10.59 -9.59
N ALA A 217 -26.55 9.27 -9.85
CA ALA A 217 -27.34 8.30 -9.09
C ALA A 217 -26.79 8.10 -7.67
N TYR A 218 -25.48 8.25 -7.46
CA TYR A 218 -24.89 8.25 -6.13
C TYR A 218 -24.98 9.62 -5.49
N ARG A 219 -25.78 9.76 -4.43
CA ARG A 219 -26.10 11.05 -3.80
C ARG A 219 -25.57 11.20 -2.38
N LEU A 220 -24.92 10.18 -1.83
CA LEU A 220 -24.28 10.31 -0.52
C LEU A 220 -23.07 11.24 -0.61
N PRO A 221 -22.78 11.99 0.46
CA PRO A 221 -21.69 12.97 0.46
C PRO A 221 -20.29 12.37 0.45
N PHE A 222 -20.14 11.08 0.78
CA PHE A 222 -18.86 10.41 0.91
C PHE A 222 -18.92 9.02 0.30
N GLU A 223 -17.79 8.54 -0.22
CA GLU A 223 -17.63 7.18 -0.76
C GLU A 223 -18.08 6.09 0.24
N PRO A 224 -18.68 4.96 -0.22
CA PRO A 224 -19.25 3.94 0.66
C PRO A 224 -18.16 3.04 1.28
N THR A 225 -17.30 3.65 2.08
CA THR A 225 -16.27 2.96 2.86
C THR A 225 -16.89 2.25 4.06
N LEU A 226 -16.21 1.21 4.56
CA LEU A 226 -16.64 0.47 5.76
C LEU A 226 -16.85 1.41 6.96
N GLY A 227 -15.94 2.38 7.16
CA GLY A 227 -16.05 3.34 8.26
C GLY A 227 -17.28 4.23 8.14
N TYR A 228 -17.61 4.66 6.93
CA TYR A 228 -18.80 5.49 6.68
C TYR A 228 -20.09 4.71 6.93
N LEU A 229 -20.19 3.48 6.42
CA LEU A 229 -21.37 2.63 6.57
C LEU A 229 -21.59 2.19 8.04
N LEU A 230 -20.52 1.93 8.79
CA LEU A 230 -20.62 1.68 10.23
C LEU A 230 -20.98 2.94 11.03
N GLY A 231 -20.52 4.11 10.58
CA GLY A 231 -20.96 5.40 11.13
C GLY A 231 -22.45 5.62 10.97
N ILE A 232 -23.00 5.33 9.78
CA ILE A 232 -24.44 5.36 9.50
C ILE A 232 -25.20 4.35 10.38
N LEU A 233 -24.73 3.10 10.42
CA LEU A 233 -25.35 2.02 11.20
C LEU A 233 -25.51 2.38 12.67
N THR A 234 -24.45 2.92 13.27
CA THR A 234 -24.41 3.15 14.72
C THR A 234 -24.99 4.49 15.12
N GLY A 235 -24.93 5.50 14.23
CA GLY A 235 -25.25 6.88 14.57
C GLY A 235 -24.38 7.48 15.67
N SER A 236 -23.30 6.78 16.08
CA SER A 236 -22.48 7.17 17.22
C SER A 236 -21.28 7.99 16.76
N PRO A 237 -21.15 9.26 17.21
CA PRO A 237 -20.01 10.09 16.87
C PRO A 237 -18.69 9.48 17.34
N LEU A 238 -18.69 8.81 18.51
CA LEU A 238 -17.50 8.16 19.05
C LEU A 238 -17.05 6.96 18.22
N VAL A 239 -17.98 6.13 17.75
CA VAL A 239 -17.65 4.99 16.88
C VAL A 239 -17.12 5.49 15.54
N SER A 240 -17.78 6.49 14.96
CA SER A 240 -17.33 7.13 13.71
C SER A 240 -15.93 7.73 13.86
N PHE A 241 -15.63 8.32 15.02
CA PHE A 241 -14.31 8.85 15.32
C PHE A 241 -13.27 7.74 15.37
N ILE A 242 -13.49 6.70 16.17
CA ILE A 242 -12.51 5.64 16.35
C ILE A 242 -12.27 4.86 15.05
N VAL A 243 -13.35 4.48 14.34
CA VAL A 243 -13.26 3.68 13.11
C VAL A 243 -12.75 4.53 11.95
N GLY A 244 -13.30 5.74 11.75
CA GLY A 244 -12.91 6.63 10.66
C GLY A 244 -11.46 7.10 10.77
N PHE A 245 -11.05 7.62 11.94
CA PHE A 245 -9.65 7.99 12.16
C PHE A 245 -8.72 6.78 12.19
N GLY A 246 -9.22 5.63 12.62
CA GLY A 246 -8.46 4.39 12.57
C GLY A 246 -8.04 4.01 11.17
N VAL A 247 -8.96 4.02 10.20
CA VAL A 247 -8.63 3.76 8.79
C VAL A 247 -7.66 4.81 8.24
N PHE A 248 -7.87 6.08 8.60
CA PHE A 248 -6.92 7.15 8.28
C PHE A 248 -5.50 6.86 8.81
N PHE A 249 -5.36 6.52 10.09
CA PHE A 249 -4.07 6.16 10.70
C PHE A 249 -3.47 4.87 10.14
N TRP A 250 -4.30 3.90 9.75
CA TRP A 250 -3.85 2.70 9.04
C TRP A 250 -3.17 3.07 7.74
N THR A 251 -3.76 3.94 6.92
CA THR A 251 -3.15 4.44 5.69
C THR A 251 -1.88 5.23 5.98
N LEU A 252 -1.90 6.13 6.97
CA LEU A 252 -0.73 6.92 7.35
C LEU A 252 0.45 6.07 7.84
N SER A 253 0.19 4.89 8.41
CA SER A 253 1.27 4.01 8.90
C SER A 253 2.20 3.52 7.79
N TRP A 254 1.76 3.54 6.52
CA TRP A 254 2.54 3.08 5.37
C TRP A 254 3.65 4.08 5.02
N LEU A 255 3.35 5.38 5.08
CA LEU A 255 4.22 6.48 4.66
C LEU A 255 5.60 6.47 5.35
N PRO A 256 5.71 6.44 6.70
CA PRO A 256 7.01 6.44 7.36
C PRO A 256 7.80 5.15 7.10
N ASN A 257 7.12 4.02 6.86
CA ASN A 257 7.78 2.76 6.52
C ASN A 257 8.36 2.82 5.11
N MET A 258 7.56 3.26 4.12
CA MET A 258 7.97 3.44 2.73
C MET A 258 9.13 4.44 2.57
N ASN A 259 9.10 5.55 3.32
CA ASN A 259 10.18 6.54 3.27
C ASN A 259 11.51 5.92 3.72
N VAL A 260 11.50 5.22 4.86
CA VAL A 260 12.69 4.52 5.38
C VAL A 260 13.15 3.43 4.39
N MET A 261 12.25 2.62 3.83
CA MET A 261 12.58 1.59 2.84
C MET A 261 13.21 2.18 1.57
N GLY A 262 12.58 3.20 0.97
CA GLY A 262 13.08 3.86 -0.23
C GLY A 262 14.43 4.55 0.01
N SER A 263 14.62 5.15 1.19
CA SER A 263 15.91 5.76 1.55
C SER A 263 17.06 4.75 1.60
N ARG A 264 16.80 3.48 1.96
CA ARG A 264 17.81 2.41 1.95
C ARG A 264 18.16 1.95 0.54
N VAL A 265 17.22 2.02 -0.40
CA VAL A 265 17.51 1.76 -1.81
C VAL A 265 18.43 2.85 -2.39
N ILE A 266 18.13 4.13 -2.11
CA ILE A 266 19.00 5.25 -2.47
C ILE A 266 20.39 5.07 -1.84
N PHE A 267 20.45 4.76 -0.54
CA PHE A 267 21.70 4.54 0.17
C PHE A 267 22.53 3.42 -0.48
N ALA A 268 21.92 2.28 -0.80
CA ALA A 268 22.59 1.16 -1.45
C ALA A 268 23.16 1.57 -2.82
N TRP A 269 22.39 2.28 -3.64
CA TRP A 269 22.90 2.77 -4.93
C TRP A 269 24.01 3.80 -4.79
N ALA A 270 23.96 4.66 -3.79
CA ALA A 270 25.02 5.64 -3.54
C ALA A 270 26.31 4.95 -3.07
N PHE A 271 26.17 3.89 -2.26
CA PHE A 271 27.26 3.04 -1.81
C PHE A 271 27.89 2.24 -2.97
N ASP A 272 27.06 1.66 -3.85
CA ASP A 272 27.48 0.97 -5.08
C ASP A 272 28.05 1.94 -6.15
N GLY A 273 27.98 3.25 -5.89
CA GLY A 273 28.43 4.29 -6.80
C GLY A 273 27.49 4.56 -7.98
N ILE A 274 26.29 4.00 -8.04
CA ILE A 274 25.34 4.29 -9.12
C ILE A 274 24.89 5.75 -9.09
N ILE A 275 24.74 6.34 -7.91
CA ILE A 275 24.33 7.74 -7.71
C ILE A 275 25.37 8.52 -6.88
N PRO A 276 25.23 9.85 -6.70
CA PRO A 276 26.19 10.64 -5.93
C PRO A 276 26.43 10.11 -4.51
N ARG A 277 27.71 9.96 -4.13
CA ARG A 277 28.11 9.40 -2.83
C ARG A 277 27.62 10.22 -1.62
N SER A 278 27.29 11.50 -1.82
CA SER A 278 26.70 12.35 -0.78
C SER A 278 25.38 11.81 -0.24
N LEU A 279 24.63 11.07 -1.05
CA LEU A 279 23.37 10.42 -0.64
C LEU A 279 23.58 9.20 0.26
N ALA A 280 24.81 8.66 0.32
CA ALA A 280 25.20 7.63 1.30
C ALA A 280 25.72 8.22 2.61
N SER A 281 25.64 9.54 2.83
CA SER A 281 26.08 10.14 4.09
C SER A 281 25.12 9.81 5.24
N VAL A 282 25.67 9.33 6.34
CA VAL A 282 24.93 8.95 7.55
C VAL A 282 25.25 9.91 8.68
N HIS A 283 24.23 10.37 9.39
CA HIS A 283 24.44 11.27 10.52
C HIS A 283 25.09 10.54 11.71
N SER A 284 26.25 11.03 12.18
CA SER A 284 27.08 10.39 13.22
C SER A 284 26.32 9.99 14.51
N ARG A 285 25.42 10.85 15.00
CA ARG A 285 24.65 10.59 16.23
C ARG A 285 23.37 9.75 16.04
N ARG A 286 22.74 9.85 14.86
CA ARG A 286 21.39 9.29 14.61
C ARG A 286 21.43 8.02 13.77
N SER A 287 22.56 7.76 13.12
CA SER A 287 22.75 6.65 12.19
C SER A 287 21.71 6.61 11.06
N THR A 288 21.18 7.77 10.66
CA THR A 288 20.17 7.91 9.59
C THR A 288 20.76 8.55 8.33
N PRO A 289 20.37 8.09 7.12
CA PRO A 289 20.79 8.69 5.85
C PRO A 289 19.92 9.91 5.53
N ILE A 290 20.20 11.05 6.18
CA ILE A 290 19.37 12.26 6.09
C ILE A 290 19.13 12.73 4.65
N PRO A 291 20.14 12.83 3.76
CA PRO A 291 19.89 13.29 2.39
C PRO A 291 18.95 12.36 1.61
N ALA A 292 19.04 11.05 1.83
CA ALA A 292 18.16 10.08 1.16
C ALA A 292 16.70 10.20 1.66
N LEU A 293 16.51 10.39 2.98
CA LEU A 293 15.18 10.61 3.57
C LEU A 293 14.53 11.91 3.08
N VAL A 294 15.31 13.00 3.03
CA VAL A 294 14.81 14.29 2.52
C VAL A 294 14.48 14.20 1.04
N LEU A 295 15.33 13.54 0.23
CA LEU A 295 15.05 13.31 -1.19
C LEU A 295 13.76 12.50 -1.39
N MET A 296 13.53 11.46 -0.60
CA MET A 296 12.27 10.70 -0.61
C MET A 296 11.07 11.59 -0.31
N GLY A 297 11.14 12.43 0.73
CA GLY A 297 10.08 13.37 1.08
C GLY A 297 9.78 14.37 -0.04
N LEU A 298 10.81 14.95 -0.66
CA LEU A 298 10.65 15.91 -1.76
C LEU A 298 10.03 15.26 -3.02
N LEU A 299 10.43 14.04 -3.35
CA LEU A 299 9.86 13.33 -4.50
C LEU A 299 8.42 12.86 -4.22
N ALA A 300 8.13 12.46 -2.97
CA ALA A 300 6.77 12.16 -2.55
C ALA A 300 5.86 13.39 -2.59
N GLU A 301 6.38 14.58 -2.29
CA GLU A 301 5.65 15.84 -2.43
C GLU A 301 5.26 16.10 -3.90
N VAL A 302 6.19 15.91 -4.84
CA VAL A 302 5.89 16.01 -6.28
C VAL A 302 4.82 15.00 -6.68
N ALA A 303 4.92 13.76 -6.18
CA ALA A 303 3.92 12.73 -6.43
C ALA A 303 2.54 13.11 -5.85
N LEU A 304 2.48 13.68 -4.64
CA LEU A 304 1.23 14.17 -4.03
C LEU A 304 0.60 15.27 -4.90
N VAL A 305 1.38 16.25 -5.34
CA VAL A 305 0.86 17.34 -6.18
C VAL A 305 0.29 16.76 -7.47
N ILE A 306 1.05 15.92 -8.18
CA ILE A 306 0.56 15.28 -9.41
C ILE A 306 -0.73 14.50 -9.13
N ALA A 307 -0.74 13.70 -8.07
CA ALA A 307 -1.86 12.83 -7.72
C ALA A 307 -3.12 13.61 -7.29
N ALA A 308 -2.96 14.76 -6.65
CA ALA A 308 -4.09 15.63 -6.26
C ALA A 308 -4.78 16.29 -7.47
N PHE A 309 -4.06 16.51 -8.58
CA PHE A 309 -4.60 17.09 -9.82
C PHE A 309 -4.89 16.05 -10.91
N THR A 310 -4.69 14.76 -10.63
CA THR A 310 -4.94 13.66 -11.55
C THR A 310 -5.82 12.60 -10.90
N ASP A 311 -6.11 11.50 -11.61
CA ASP A 311 -6.85 10.38 -11.03
C ASP A 311 -5.97 9.60 -10.04
N LEU A 312 -6.13 9.95 -8.76
CA LEU A 312 -5.48 9.34 -7.61
C LEU A 312 -5.63 7.81 -7.59
N VAL A 313 -6.81 7.30 -7.95
CA VAL A 313 -7.14 5.86 -7.93
C VAL A 313 -6.46 5.14 -9.09
N GLY A 314 -6.56 5.70 -10.30
CA GLY A 314 -5.87 5.18 -11.48
C GLY A 314 -4.35 5.12 -11.29
N VAL A 315 -3.77 6.10 -10.58
CA VAL A 315 -2.33 6.09 -10.24
C VAL A 315 -2.00 4.96 -9.25
N LEU A 316 -2.76 4.77 -8.17
CA LEU A 316 -2.54 3.66 -7.21
C LEU A 316 -2.61 2.28 -7.88
N MET A 317 -3.59 2.08 -8.76
CA MET A 317 -3.76 0.80 -9.44
C MET A 317 -2.58 0.49 -10.36
N ASN A 318 -2.12 1.46 -11.16
CA ASN A 318 -0.96 1.27 -12.04
C ASN A 318 0.36 1.03 -11.27
N ILE A 319 0.50 1.55 -10.06
CA ILE A 319 1.67 1.27 -9.20
C ILE A 319 1.70 -0.18 -8.72
N SER A 320 0.53 -0.80 -8.53
CA SER A 320 0.42 -2.22 -8.17
C SER A 320 1.01 -3.14 -9.25
N VAL A 321 0.88 -2.77 -10.53
CA VAL A 321 1.52 -3.49 -11.64
C VAL A 321 3.05 -3.40 -11.54
N MET A 322 3.57 -2.21 -11.22
CA MET A 322 5.02 -1.98 -11.12
C MET A 322 5.66 -2.72 -9.93
N ILE A 323 4.96 -2.82 -8.78
CA ILE A 323 5.47 -3.63 -7.67
C ILE A 323 5.52 -5.11 -8.06
N LEU A 324 4.51 -5.65 -8.76
CA LEU A 324 4.55 -7.03 -9.25
C LEU A 324 5.77 -7.28 -10.15
N MET A 325 6.04 -6.36 -11.08
CA MET A 325 7.20 -6.44 -11.96
C MET A 325 8.53 -6.47 -11.19
N CYS A 326 8.64 -5.75 -10.07
CA CYS A 326 9.80 -5.85 -9.19
C CYS A 326 9.95 -7.27 -8.59
N TYR A 327 8.86 -7.83 -8.08
CA TYR A 327 8.87 -9.11 -7.36
C TYR A 327 9.08 -10.33 -8.25
N ILE A 328 8.67 -10.28 -9.52
CA ILE A 328 8.94 -11.36 -10.49
C ILE A 328 10.43 -11.73 -10.50
N TRP A 329 11.31 -10.73 -10.54
CA TRP A 329 12.75 -10.94 -10.60
C TRP A 329 13.33 -11.49 -9.30
N THR A 330 12.78 -11.10 -8.14
CA THR A 330 13.26 -11.61 -6.84
C THR A 330 12.88 -13.08 -6.64
N GLY A 331 11.70 -13.49 -7.11
CA GLY A 331 11.28 -14.89 -7.17
C GLY A 331 12.25 -15.75 -8.00
N PHE A 332 12.53 -15.35 -9.24
CA PHE A 332 13.46 -16.08 -10.09
C PHE A 332 14.92 -16.01 -9.60
N ALA A 333 15.35 -14.90 -8.99
CA ALA A 333 16.66 -14.82 -8.36
C ALA A 333 16.80 -15.83 -7.20
N ALA A 334 15.77 -15.95 -6.36
CA ALA A 334 15.71 -16.99 -5.32
C ALA A 334 15.72 -18.40 -5.92
N ALA A 335 14.99 -18.60 -7.03
CA ALA A 335 14.92 -19.90 -7.69
C ALA A 335 16.29 -20.41 -8.17
N LEU A 336 17.07 -19.49 -8.74
CA LEU A 336 18.38 -19.74 -9.33
C LEU A 336 19.54 -19.65 -8.32
N LEU A 337 19.30 -19.14 -7.10
CA LEU A 337 20.32 -18.93 -6.07
C LEU A 337 21.19 -20.16 -5.81
N PRO A 338 20.64 -21.38 -5.63
CA PRO A 338 21.45 -22.57 -5.35
C PRO A 338 22.34 -23.02 -6.51
N PHE A 339 22.10 -22.53 -7.73
CA PHE A 339 22.82 -22.93 -8.93
C PHE A 339 23.84 -21.87 -9.36
N ARG A 340 23.49 -20.57 -9.23
CA ARG A 340 24.36 -19.46 -9.63
C ARG A 340 25.30 -18.97 -8.55
N ARG A 341 24.91 -19.04 -7.27
CA ARG A 341 25.68 -18.55 -6.12
C ARG A 341 25.64 -19.56 -4.97
N ARG A 342 26.28 -20.71 -5.22
CA ARG A 342 26.39 -21.83 -4.27
C ARG A 342 27.02 -21.39 -2.95
N ASP A 343 28.00 -20.49 -3.01
CA ASP A 343 28.67 -19.85 -1.88
C ASP A 343 27.68 -19.15 -0.92
N ILE A 344 26.71 -18.41 -1.47
CA ILE A 344 25.68 -17.71 -0.69
C ILE A 344 24.67 -18.73 -0.16
N PHE A 345 24.24 -19.68 -0.99
CA PHE A 345 23.26 -20.68 -0.59
C PHE A 345 23.77 -21.58 0.55
N GLU A 346 25.03 -21.99 0.52
CA GLU A 346 25.62 -22.88 1.52
C GLU A 346 25.83 -22.18 2.87
N SER A 347 26.00 -20.86 2.89
CA SER A 347 26.06 -20.05 4.12
C SER A 347 24.68 -19.64 4.66
N ALA A 348 23.60 -19.88 3.91
CA ALA A 348 22.25 -19.50 4.31
C ALA A 348 21.71 -20.31 5.52
N PRO A 349 20.69 -19.80 6.24
CA PRO A 349 20.05 -20.52 7.34
C PRO A 349 19.52 -21.91 6.95
N SER A 350 19.40 -22.80 7.93
CA SER A 350 18.98 -24.20 7.72
C SER A 350 17.64 -24.36 7.00
N TYR A 351 16.67 -23.46 7.25
CA TYR A 351 15.37 -23.50 6.58
C TYR A 351 15.44 -23.15 5.09
N VAL A 352 16.41 -22.34 4.66
CA VAL A 352 16.65 -22.01 3.24
C VAL A 352 17.35 -23.19 2.54
N ARG A 353 18.29 -23.83 3.23
CA ARG A 353 19.08 -24.97 2.71
C ARG A 353 18.31 -26.29 2.64
N ARG A 354 17.08 -26.33 3.16
CA ARG A 354 16.23 -27.52 3.14
C ARG A 354 16.04 -28.02 1.70
N ARG A 355 16.02 -29.33 1.51
CA ARG A 355 15.75 -29.96 0.22
C ARG A 355 14.50 -30.83 0.31
N ILE A 356 13.68 -30.80 -0.74
CA ILE A 356 12.53 -31.70 -0.93
C ILE A 356 12.82 -32.51 -2.19
N LEU A 357 12.83 -33.83 -2.10
CA LEU A 357 13.15 -34.72 -3.23
C LEU A 357 14.45 -34.33 -3.96
N ARG A 358 15.49 -33.96 -3.20
CA ARG A 358 16.82 -33.46 -3.68
C ARG A 358 16.83 -32.06 -4.30
N VAL A 359 15.67 -31.47 -4.58
CA VAL A 359 15.54 -30.08 -5.07
C VAL A 359 15.62 -29.11 -3.88
N PRO A 360 16.45 -28.05 -3.94
CA PRO A 360 16.45 -27.01 -2.92
C PRO A 360 15.06 -26.38 -2.74
N TRP A 361 14.62 -26.25 -1.49
CA TRP A 361 13.32 -25.67 -1.14
C TRP A 361 13.17 -24.26 -1.70
N VAL A 362 14.23 -23.45 -1.61
CA VAL A 362 14.28 -22.09 -2.15
C VAL A 362 14.09 -22.04 -3.68
N THR A 363 14.47 -23.11 -4.40
CA THR A 363 14.21 -23.22 -5.83
C THR A 363 12.72 -23.34 -6.10
N LEU A 364 12.03 -24.23 -5.38
CA LEU A 364 10.59 -24.45 -5.55
C LEU A 364 9.80 -23.19 -5.18
N THR A 365 10.07 -22.59 -4.02
CA THR A 365 9.38 -21.36 -3.59
C THR A 365 9.69 -20.18 -4.49
N GLY A 366 10.92 -20.07 -5.00
CA GLY A 366 11.31 -19.05 -5.96
C GLY A 366 10.58 -19.19 -7.31
N LEU A 367 10.40 -20.42 -7.81
CA LEU A 367 9.64 -20.65 -9.04
C LEU A 367 8.14 -20.35 -8.85
N VAL A 368 7.54 -20.81 -7.75
CA VAL A 368 6.14 -20.49 -7.41
C VAL A 368 5.95 -18.98 -7.28
N HIS A 369 6.89 -18.29 -6.65
CA HIS A 369 6.91 -16.84 -6.57
C HIS A 369 7.02 -16.22 -7.98
N GLY A 370 8.09 -16.50 -8.73
CA GLY A 370 8.33 -15.87 -10.03
C GLY A 370 7.17 -16.07 -11.00
N PHE A 371 6.73 -17.32 -11.19
CA PHE A 371 5.61 -17.62 -12.08
C PHE A 371 4.26 -17.14 -11.53
N GLY A 372 4.03 -17.21 -10.22
CA GLY A 372 2.80 -16.72 -9.60
C GLY A 372 2.60 -15.21 -9.83
N PHE A 373 3.67 -14.42 -9.70
CA PHE A 373 3.62 -12.99 -9.96
C PHE A 373 3.51 -12.66 -11.46
N VAL A 374 4.10 -13.47 -12.34
CA VAL A 374 3.86 -13.35 -13.80
C VAL A 374 2.39 -13.63 -14.13
N ALA A 375 1.81 -14.69 -13.58
CA ALA A 375 0.40 -15.01 -13.77
C ALA A 375 -0.50 -13.87 -13.25
N LEU A 376 -0.17 -13.32 -12.08
CA LEU A 376 -0.93 -12.22 -11.50
C LEU A 376 -0.84 -10.94 -12.34
N LEU A 377 0.36 -10.62 -12.84
CA LEU A 377 0.58 -9.49 -13.75
C LEU A 377 -0.29 -9.63 -15.01
N ILE A 378 -0.34 -10.81 -15.61
CA ILE A 378 -1.17 -11.10 -16.79
C ILE A 378 -2.66 -10.94 -16.45
N LEU A 379 -3.11 -11.49 -15.32
CA LEU A 379 -4.50 -11.38 -14.89
C LEU A 379 -4.93 -9.92 -14.69
N LEU A 380 -4.12 -9.11 -13.99
CA LEU A 380 -4.41 -7.71 -13.75
C LEU A 380 -4.39 -6.85 -15.01
N THR A 381 -3.49 -7.16 -15.93
CA THR A 381 -3.30 -6.34 -17.13
C THR A 381 -4.34 -6.64 -18.19
N PHE A 382 -4.71 -7.92 -18.37
CA PHE A 382 -5.51 -8.36 -19.51
C PHE A 382 -6.92 -8.84 -19.14
N ALA A 383 -7.08 -9.48 -17.98
CA ALA A 383 -8.37 -10.07 -17.61
C ALA A 383 -9.22 -9.15 -16.74
N TYR A 384 -8.58 -8.34 -15.89
CA TYR A 384 -9.24 -7.43 -14.94
C TYR A 384 -8.55 -6.06 -14.88
N PRO A 385 -8.49 -5.33 -16.02
CA PRO A 385 -7.88 -4.01 -16.08
C PRO A 385 -8.54 -2.99 -15.14
N GLU A 386 -9.79 -3.20 -14.74
CA GLU A 386 -10.48 -2.40 -13.71
C GLU A 386 -9.88 -2.55 -12.31
N ILE A 387 -9.16 -3.65 -12.03
CA ILE A 387 -8.44 -3.86 -10.77
C ILE A 387 -6.95 -3.57 -10.93
N GLY A 388 -6.37 -3.93 -12.09
CA GLY A 388 -4.96 -3.65 -12.41
C GLY A 388 -4.67 -2.19 -12.76
N GLY A 389 -5.72 -1.40 -12.97
CA GLY A 389 -5.64 -0.05 -13.50
C GLY A 389 -5.65 -0.07 -15.02
N PRO A 390 -6.20 0.97 -15.67
CA PRO A 390 -6.30 1.01 -17.11
C PRO A 390 -4.90 1.02 -17.74
N VAL A 391 -4.66 0.04 -18.61
CA VAL A 391 -3.44 -0.04 -19.42
C VAL A 391 -3.57 0.96 -20.56
N THR A 392 -3.04 2.16 -20.33
CA THR A 392 -3.08 3.26 -21.29
C THR A 392 -1.69 3.46 -21.89
N PRO A 393 -1.57 4.11 -23.06
CA PRO A 393 -0.27 4.54 -23.56
C PRO A 393 0.53 5.35 -22.55
N LEU A 394 -0.15 6.12 -21.69
CA LEU A 394 0.47 6.89 -20.61
C LEU A 394 1.06 5.96 -19.54
N SER A 395 0.31 4.98 -19.04
CA SER A 395 0.81 4.07 -18.00
C SER A 395 1.92 3.14 -18.52
N MET A 396 1.80 2.65 -19.75
CA MET A 396 2.88 1.91 -20.42
C MET A 396 4.13 2.78 -20.63
N GLY A 397 3.94 4.04 -21.05
CA GLY A 397 5.02 5.01 -21.20
C GLY A 397 5.71 5.32 -19.86
N PHE A 398 4.94 5.41 -18.78
CA PHE A 398 5.48 5.59 -17.43
C PHE A 398 6.35 4.40 -17.01
N ILE A 399 5.83 3.16 -17.10
CA ILE A 399 6.58 1.93 -16.77
C ILE A 399 7.84 1.82 -17.64
N ALA A 400 7.72 2.06 -18.95
CA ALA A 400 8.87 2.05 -19.86
C ALA A 400 9.90 3.12 -19.47
N SER A 401 9.47 4.32 -19.08
CA SER A 401 10.40 5.39 -18.68
C SER A 401 11.14 5.05 -17.38
N VAL A 402 10.52 4.34 -16.44
CA VAL A 402 11.20 3.83 -15.23
C VAL A 402 12.26 2.79 -15.59
N LEU A 403 11.94 1.84 -16.47
CA LEU A 403 12.89 0.80 -16.90
C LEU A 403 14.05 1.36 -17.71
N VAL A 404 13.75 2.24 -18.69
CA VAL A 404 14.75 2.93 -19.50
C VAL A 404 15.59 3.86 -18.62
N GLY A 405 14.95 4.57 -17.68
CA GLY A 405 15.63 5.42 -16.70
C GLY A 405 16.57 4.61 -15.80
N ALA A 406 16.16 3.43 -15.34
CA ALA A 406 17.02 2.54 -14.56
C ALA A 406 18.21 2.00 -15.38
N ALA A 407 18.01 1.67 -16.66
CA ALA A 407 19.08 1.30 -17.58
C ALA A 407 20.06 2.47 -17.77
N ALA A 408 19.53 3.65 -18.11
CA ALA A 408 20.31 4.85 -18.32
C ALA A 408 21.12 5.24 -17.08
N LEU A 409 20.51 5.14 -15.89
CA LEU A 409 21.16 5.39 -14.62
C LEU A 409 22.33 4.44 -14.39
N TYR A 410 22.11 3.13 -14.53
CA TYR A 410 23.16 2.13 -14.30
C TYR A 410 24.30 2.22 -15.32
N PHE A 411 23.97 2.18 -16.62
CA PHE A 411 24.98 2.19 -17.67
C PHE A 411 25.67 3.54 -17.78
N GLY A 412 24.95 4.64 -17.55
CA GLY A 412 25.52 5.99 -17.49
C GLY A 412 26.50 6.14 -16.31
N ALA A 413 26.12 5.69 -15.12
CA ALA A 413 27.00 5.72 -13.95
C ALA A 413 28.25 4.84 -14.15
N ARG A 414 28.08 3.63 -14.69
CA ARG A 414 29.18 2.73 -15.03
C ARG A 414 30.14 3.38 -16.02
N TRP A 415 29.62 3.95 -17.10
CA TRP A 415 30.42 4.65 -18.11
C TRP A 415 31.18 5.82 -17.51
N TYR A 416 30.51 6.66 -16.71
CA TYR A 416 31.12 7.82 -16.07
C TYR A 416 32.26 7.42 -15.15
N ARG A 417 32.06 6.43 -14.27
CA ARG A 417 33.11 5.99 -13.32
C ARG A 417 34.25 5.25 -13.99
N LEU A 418 33.99 4.42 -14.99
CA LEU A 418 35.06 3.80 -15.77
C LEU A 418 35.94 4.86 -16.44
N ARG A 419 35.33 5.91 -16.98
CA ARG A 419 36.07 6.97 -17.69
C ARG A 419 36.78 7.97 -16.78
N ARG A 420 36.18 8.32 -15.63
CA ARG A 420 36.68 9.39 -14.75
C ARG A 420 37.47 8.86 -13.55
N GLU A 421 37.07 7.73 -13.00
CA GLU A 421 37.63 7.16 -11.76
C GLU A 421 38.44 5.87 -12.03
N GLY A 422 38.30 5.26 -13.22
CA GLY A 422 38.93 3.97 -13.54
C GLY A 422 38.32 2.78 -12.79
N VAL A 423 37.15 2.94 -12.16
CA VAL A 423 36.49 1.93 -11.32
C VAL A 423 35.28 1.35 -12.04
N ASP A 424 35.22 0.00 -12.14
CA ASP A 424 34.02 -0.70 -12.61
C ASP A 424 33.07 -0.99 -11.44
N ILE A 425 31.91 -0.34 -11.42
CA ILE A 425 30.87 -0.58 -10.42
C ILE A 425 30.29 -2.00 -10.49
N ASP A 426 30.50 -2.73 -11.59
CA ASP A 426 30.10 -4.13 -11.69
C ASP A 426 30.74 -5.00 -10.60
N TRP A 427 31.91 -4.61 -10.10
CA TRP A 427 32.59 -5.33 -9.03
C TRP A 427 31.81 -5.34 -7.72
N ALA A 428 31.04 -4.29 -7.43
CA ALA A 428 30.21 -4.22 -6.23
C ALA A 428 29.17 -5.35 -6.16
N PHE A 429 28.72 -5.87 -7.31
CA PHE A 429 27.70 -6.92 -7.37
C PHE A 429 28.26 -8.35 -7.26
N LYS A 430 29.59 -8.51 -7.20
CA LYS A 430 30.23 -9.84 -7.13
C LYS A 430 30.25 -10.40 -5.71
N GLN A 431 30.28 -9.54 -4.69
CA GLN A 431 30.33 -9.94 -3.29
C GLN A 431 29.13 -9.39 -2.52
N ILE A 432 28.68 -10.10 -1.49
CA ILE A 432 27.75 -9.52 -0.53
C ILE A 432 28.57 -8.55 0.33
N PRO A 433 28.11 -7.30 0.55
CA PRO A 433 28.76 -6.39 1.47
C PRO A 433 28.92 -7.04 2.86
N PRO A 434 30.04 -6.84 3.56
CA PRO A 434 30.19 -7.33 4.92
C PRO A 434 29.07 -6.73 5.80
N ALA A 435 28.43 -7.61 6.58
CA ALA A 435 27.28 -7.30 7.43
C ALA A 435 27.65 -6.48 8.67
#